data_AF-Q6QZI2-F1
#
_entry.id   AF-Q6QZI2-F1
#
_cell.length_a   1.000
_cell.length_b   1.000
_cell.length_c   1.000
_cell.angle_alpha   90.00
_cell.angle_beta   90.00
_cell.angle_gamma   90.00
#
_symmetry.space_group_name_H-M   'P 1'
#
loop_
_entity.id
_entity.type
_entity.pdbx_description
1 polymer ?
#
loop_
_entity_poly.entity_id
_entity_poly.type
_entity_poly.pdbx_seq_one_letter_code
_entity_poly.pdbx_strand_id
1 'polypeptide(L)'
;TEAFLHCCTEVENLRDELKQDQLNLARSEEDDNSYMDSNEIVSRTKFPESWLWSDIKLPSCPQQTPNCDSTSIVKSVPLQDSITTWQFTGISLSRTRGICIGEPLEVIVRKDFFIDLRLPYSAVRGEQLEVKAILHNYTPDPITVRVDLLEEEYVCSAASKHARYHQEVRVGPQTTRSVPFVTIPMKEGQFSIEVKAAVKDSSLNDGVMKMLRVVPEGVLVKQPQIITLDP
;
A
#
# COMPACT_ATOMS: atom_id res chain seq x y z
N THR A 1 -33.52 -42.34 -18.76
CA THR A 1 -32.32 -42.40 -17.88
C THR A 1 -31.03 -42.37 -18.69
N GLU A 2 -30.95 -43.03 -19.86
CA GLU A 2 -29.79 -42.95 -20.77
C GLU A 2 -29.46 -41.52 -21.26
N ALA A 3 -30.46 -40.73 -21.65
CA ALA A 3 -30.22 -39.37 -22.13
C ALA A 3 -29.57 -38.45 -21.07
N PHE A 4 -29.88 -38.68 -19.78
CA PHE A 4 -29.29 -37.93 -18.68
C PHE A 4 -27.82 -38.34 -18.46
N LEU A 5 -27.54 -39.65 -18.48
CA LEU A 5 -26.19 -40.18 -18.37
C LEU A 5 -25.29 -39.69 -19.51
N HIS A 6 -25.81 -39.72 -20.75
CA HIS A 6 -25.11 -39.22 -21.93
C HIS A 6 -24.79 -37.72 -21.81
N CYS A 7 -25.73 -36.91 -21.32
CA CYS A 7 -25.50 -35.48 -21.15
C CYS A 7 -24.51 -35.19 -20.02
N CYS A 8 -24.54 -35.96 -18.93
CA CYS A 8 -23.57 -35.85 -17.85
C CYS A 8 -22.14 -36.17 -18.31
N THR A 9 -21.95 -37.27 -19.04
CA THR A 9 -20.62 -37.66 -19.54
C THR A 9 -20.08 -36.66 -20.56
N GLU A 10 -20.94 -36.09 -21.40
CA GLU A 10 -20.51 -35.11 -22.39
C GLU A 10 -20.07 -33.78 -21.74
N VAL A 11 -20.79 -33.33 -20.71
CA VAL A 11 -20.43 -32.13 -19.94
C VAL A 11 -19.16 -32.35 -19.12
N GLU A 12 -18.91 -33.56 -18.64
CA GLU A 12 -17.69 -33.93 -17.92
C GLU A 12 -16.48 -33.92 -18.87
N ASN A 13 -16.61 -34.50 -20.06
CA ASN A 13 -15.59 -34.47 -21.10
C ASN A 13 -15.26 -33.04 -21.55
N LEU A 14 -16.27 -32.19 -21.80
CA LEU A 14 -16.07 -30.78 -22.14
C LEU A 14 -15.35 -30.01 -21.02
N ARG A 15 -15.62 -30.33 -19.76
CA ARG A 15 -14.91 -29.72 -18.62
C ARG A 15 -13.46 -30.17 -18.54
N ASP A 16 -13.17 -31.42 -18.86
CA ASP A 16 -11.81 -31.94 -18.84
C ASP A 16 -10.99 -31.45 -20.03
N GLU A 17 -11.60 -31.25 -21.20
CA GLU A 17 -10.99 -30.55 -22.33
C GLU A 17 -10.68 -29.09 -22.00
N LEU A 18 -11.62 -28.36 -21.37
CA LEU A 18 -11.40 -26.99 -20.91
C LEU A 18 -10.29 -26.91 -19.84
N LYS A 19 -10.19 -27.91 -18.96
CA LYS A 19 -9.06 -28.02 -18.03
C LYS A 19 -7.75 -28.31 -18.77
N GLN A 20 -7.75 -29.17 -19.79
CA GLN A 20 -6.56 -29.44 -20.60
C GLN A 20 -6.11 -28.20 -21.39
N ASP A 21 -7.03 -27.42 -21.95
CA ASP A 21 -6.71 -26.14 -22.58
C ASP A 21 -6.19 -25.11 -21.56
N GLN A 22 -6.75 -25.08 -20.35
CA GLN A 22 -6.18 -24.30 -19.24
C GLN A 22 -4.78 -24.78 -18.83
N LEU A 23 -4.52 -26.10 -18.87
CA LEU A 23 -3.21 -26.69 -18.56
C LEU A 23 -2.20 -26.47 -19.70
N ASN A 24 -2.64 -26.40 -20.96
CA ASN A 24 -1.81 -26.02 -22.10
C ASN A 24 -1.46 -24.52 -22.09
N LEU A 25 -2.31 -23.67 -21.50
CA LEU A 25 -2.03 -22.27 -21.19
C LEU A 25 -1.16 -22.08 -19.92
N ALA A 26 -0.94 -23.13 -19.12
CA ALA A 26 -0.15 -23.05 -17.88
C ALA A 26 1.37 -23.09 -18.09
N ARG A 27 1.87 -23.11 -19.34
CA ARG A 27 3.31 -23.05 -19.66
C ARG A 27 3.66 -21.99 -20.73
N SER A 28 2.92 -20.90 -20.79
CA SER A 28 3.46 -19.64 -21.30
C SER A 28 3.71 -18.71 -20.12
N GLU A 29 4.70 -19.03 -19.29
CA GLU A 29 5.53 -17.95 -18.77
C GLU A 29 6.23 -17.36 -20.00
N GLU A 30 5.53 -16.46 -20.71
CA GLU A 30 6.23 -15.46 -21.49
C GLU A 30 7.04 -14.71 -20.44
N ASP A 31 8.30 -15.12 -20.33
CA ASP A 31 9.37 -14.43 -19.64
C ASP A 31 9.55 -13.09 -20.38
N ASP A 32 8.58 -12.21 -20.20
CA ASP A 32 8.49 -10.92 -20.84
C ASP A 32 9.51 -10.04 -20.10
N ASN A 33 10.78 -10.23 -20.48
CA ASN A 33 11.96 -9.48 -20.01
C ASN A 33 11.80 -7.96 -20.14
N SER A 34 10.71 -7.51 -20.77
CA SER A 34 10.31 -6.11 -20.83
C SER A 34 9.82 -5.56 -19.48
N TYR A 35 9.50 -6.39 -18.48
CA TYR A 35 9.10 -5.92 -17.16
C TYR A 35 9.97 -6.48 -16.04
N MET A 36 10.18 -5.67 -15.01
CA MET A 36 10.78 -6.15 -13.76
C MET A 36 9.88 -7.21 -13.10
N ASP A 37 10.48 -8.23 -12.46
CA ASP A 37 9.70 -9.21 -11.73
C ASP A 37 9.02 -8.53 -10.54
N SER A 38 7.70 -8.73 -10.47
CA SER A 38 6.85 -8.42 -9.33
C SER A 38 7.39 -8.87 -7.96
N ASN A 39 8.16 -9.96 -7.90
CA ASN A 39 8.75 -10.43 -6.64
C ASN A 39 9.94 -9.57 -6.20
N GLU A 40 10.62 -8.89 -7.12
CA GLU A 40 11.72 -7.95 -6.82
C GLU A 40 11.20 -6.58 -6.38
N ILE A 41 9.95 -6.24 -6.74
CA ILE A 41 9.30 -4.99 -6.34
C ILE A 41 8.95 -5.04 -4.86
N VAL A 42 9.59 -4.16 -4.08
CA VAL A 42 9.32 -3.98 -2.65
C VAL A 42 8.18 -2.99 -2.46
N SER A 43 7.14 -3.41 -1.75
CA SER A 43 5.96 -2.57 -1.48
C SER A 43 6.18 -1.63 -0.30
N ARG A 44 5.76 -0.38 -0.49
CA ARG A 44 5.67 0.67 0.53
C ARG A 44 4.55 0.33 1.51
N THR A 45 4.85 0.41 2.80
CA THR A 45 3.93 -0.01 3.88
C THR A 45 3.81 1.05 4.98
N LYS A 46 4.79 1.94 5.12
CA LYS A 46 4.85 2.91 6.22
C LYS A 46 4.22 4.23 5.81
N PHE A 47 2.94 4.37 6.15
CA PHE A 47 2.14 5.59 5.93
C PHE A 47 1.65 6.21 7.24
N PRO A 48 2.55 6.57 8.17
CA PRO A 48 2.11 7.26 9.38
C PRO A 48 1.57 8.65 9.01
N GLU A 49 0.63 9.18 9.78
CA GLU A 49 0.29 10.61 9.68
C GLU A 49 1.44 11.48 10.24
N SER A 50 2.24 10.89 11.11
CA SER A 50 3.09 11.59 12.05
C SER A 50 4.24 10.65 12.48
N TRP A 51 5.51 10.97 12.17
CA TRP A 51 6.70 10.22 12.62
C TRP A 51 7.94 11.10 12.99
N LEU A 52 8.87 10.58 13.82
CA LEU A 52 9.99 11.32 14.46
C LEU A 52 9.64 12.08 15.77
N TRP A 53 8.83 11.46 16.63
CA TRP A 53 8.51 11.95 17.98
C TRP A 53 9.67 11.53 18.89
N SER A 54 10.67 12.39 19.05
CA SER A 54 11.81 12.08 19.91
C SER A 54 12.39 13.31 20.58
N ASP A 55 12.75 13.14 21.86
CA ASP A 55 13.50 14.14 22.60
C ASP A 55 14.99 14.02 22.29
N ILE A 56 15.64 15.17 22.09
CA ILE A 56 17.07 15.24 21.79
C ILE A 56 17.72 16.19 22.79
N LYS A 57 18.69 15.67 23.54
CA LYS A 57 19.49 16.48 24.46
C LYS A 57 20.69 17.04 23.72
N LEU A 58 20.71 18.36 23.53
CA LEU A 58 21.87 19.06 22.95
C LEU A 58 23.07 18.96 23.91
N PRO A 59 24.30 18.83 23.38
CA PRO A 59 25.49 18.80 24.22
C PRO A 59 25.70 20.13 24.94
N SER A 60 26.38 20.10 26.08
CA SER A 60 26.85 21.33 26.73
C SER A 60 27.91 22.01 25.88
N CYS A 61 28.12 23.31 26.09
CA CYS A 61 29.20 24.04 25.43
C CYS A 61 30.56 23.37 25.68
N PRO A 62 31.46 23.37 24.67
CA PRO A 62 32.81 22.84 24.85
C PRO A 62 33.53 23.51 26.02
N GLN A 63 34.38 22.76 26.74
CA GLN A 63 35.12 23.33 27.88
C GLN A 63 36.04 24.50 27.49
N GLN A 64 36.43 24.57 26.21
CA GLN A 64 37.24 25.65 25.65
C GLN A 64 36.45 26.96 25.50
N THR A 65 35.12 26.89 25.40
CA THR A 65 34.22 28.02 25.20
C THR A 65 32.98 27.88 26.10
N PRO A 66 33.09 28.22 27.40
CA PRO A 66 32.02 28.00 28.38
C PRO A 66 30.71 28.74 28.08
N ASN A 67 30.76 29.78 27.23
CA ASN A 67 29.60 30.53 26.73
C ASN A 67 29.51 30.40 25.20
N CYS A 68 29.26 29.20 24.69
CA CYS A 68 29.05 28.99 23.27
C CYS A 68 27.68 29.55 22.83
N ASP A 69 27.64 30.16 21.64
CA ASP A 69 26.41 30.76 21.11
C ASP A 69 25.41 29.68 20.65
N SER A 70 25.90 28.60 20.06
CA SER A 70 25.10 27.49 19.54
C SER A 70 25.75 26.13 19.79
N THR A 71 24.88 25.13 19.95
CA THR A 71 25.25 23.70 19.97
C THR A 71 24.37 22.99 18.97
N SER A 72 24.89 21.95 18.34
CA SER A 72 24.17 21.19 17.33
C SER A 72 24.44 19.70 17.48
N ILE A 73 23.50 18.90 16.97
CA ILE A 73 23.62 17.46 16.88
C ILE A 73 23.05 17.03 15.52
N VAL A 74 23.72 16.08 14.89
CA VAL A 74 23.29 15.52 13.61
C VAL A 74 22.72 14.14 13.87
N LYS A 75 21.49 13.91 13.41
CA LYS A 75 20.81 12.62 13.48
C LYS A 75 20.37 12.22 12.08
N SER A 76 20.86 11.08 11.61
CA SER A 76 20.41 10.50 10.36
C SER A 76 19.21 9.58 10.64
N VAL A 77 18.11 9.78 9.91
CA VAL A 77 16.91 8.95 10.00
C VAL A 77 16.39 8.68 8.59
N PRO A 78 15.96 7.43 8.29
CA PRO A 78 15.29 7.16 7.03
C PRO A 78 13.92 7.85 7.00
N LEU A 79 13.56 8.38 5.83
CA LEU A 79 12.23 8.94 5.58
C LEU A 79 11.19 7.80 5.51
N GLN A 80 9.93 8.13 5.74
CA GLN A 80 8.82 7.18 5.59
C GLN A 80 8.46 6.99 4.13
N ASP A 81 7.69 5.92 3.84
CA ASP A 81 7.33 5.53 2.47
C ASP A 81 6.24 6.43 1.83
N SER A 82 5.79 7.46 2.55
CA SER A 82 4.77 8.38 2.07
C SER A 82 5.37 9.38 1.09
N ILE A 83 4.77 9.48 -0.11
CA ILE A 83 5.14 10.42 -1.16
C ILE A 83 4.37 11.71 -0.88
N THR A 84 4.88 12.46 0.09
CA THR A 84 4.26 13.67 0.64
C THR A 84 5.34 14.68 1.03
N THR A 85 4.90 15.88 1.39
CA THR A 85 5.75 16.88 2.03
C THR A 85 5.64 16.74 3.53
N TRP A 86 6.75 16.41 4.17
CA TRP A 86 6.89 16.37 5.63
C TRP A 86 7.25 17.73 6.18
N GLN A 87 6.65 18.10 7.30
CA GLN A 87 6.99 19.32 8.03
C GLN A 87 7.53 18.94 9.42
N PHE A 88 8.82 19.21 9.65
CA PHE A 88 9.47 18.97 10.93
C PHE A 88 9.44 20.22 11.78
N THR A 89 8.89 20.11 12.99
CA THR A 89 8.89 21.21 13.97
C THR A 89 9.70 20.79 15.20
N GLY A 90 10.63 21.65 15.61
CA GLY A 90 11.42 21.46 16.83
C GLY A 90 10.94 22.38 17.95
N ILE A 91 10.79 21.84 19.15
CA ILE A 91 10.54 22.61 20.36
C ILE A 91 11.74 22.41 21.28
N SER A 92 12.38 23.52 21.66
CA SER A 92 13.54 23.52 22.55
C SER A 92 13.16 24.03 23.94
N LEU A 93 13.74 23.40 24.96
CA LEU A 93 13.54 23.74 26.37
C LEU A 93 14.91 24.00 27.01
N SER A 94 15.09 25.20 27.57
CA SER A 94 16.31 25.61 28.26
C SER A 94 15.98 26.19 29.63
N ARG A 95 16.82 25.88 30.63
CA ARG A 95 16.69 26.46 31.99
C ARG A 95 16.92 27.98 32.01
N THR A 96 17.75 28.49 31.11
CA THR A 96 18.13 29.92 31.08
C THR A 96 17.30 30.74 30.11
N ARG A 97 16.85 30.14 28.99
CA ARG A 97 16.14 30.83 27.92
C ARG A 97 14.65 30.44 27.81
N GLY A 98 14.17 29.50 28.63
CA GLY A 98 12.79 29.03 28.59
C GLY A 98 12.49 28.15 27.37
N ILE A 99 11.30 28.32 26.79
CA ILE A 99 10.81 27.56 25.65
C ILE A 99 11.05 28.34 24.35
N CYS A 100 11.52 27.69 23.31
CA CYS A 100 11.64 28.26 21.98
C CYS A 100 11.17 27.28 20.91
N ILE A 101 10.34 27.75 19.98
CA ILE A 101 9.80 26.99 18.86
C ILE A 101 10.62 27.33 17.62
N GLY A 102 11.20 26.32 16.97
CA GLY A 102 11.95 26.49 15.74
C GLY A 102 11.02 26.69 14.54
N GLU A 103 11.53 27.36 13.51
CA GLU A 103 10.84 27.45 12.22
C GLU A 103 10.68 26.04 11.61
N PRO A 104 9.50 25.71 11.05
CA PRO A 104 9.28 24.40 10.47
C PRO A 104 10.19 24.13 9.26
N LEU A 105 10.76 22.94 9.20
CA LEU A 105 11.56 22.46 8.07
C LEU A 105 10.70 21.59 7.15
N GLU A 106 10.56 21.98 5.89
CA GLU A 106 9.86 21.20 4.87
C GLU A 106 10.79 20.24 4.15
N VAL A 107 10.38 18.98 4.03
CA VAL A 107 11.11 17.92 3.33
C VAL A 107 10.17 17.20 2.37
N ILE A 108 10.47 17.27 1.07
CA ILE A 108 9.61 16.72 0.01
C ILE A 108 10.10 15.33 -0.38
N VAL A 109 9.23 14.32 -0.25
CA VAL A 109 9.47 12.96 -0.74
C VAL A 109 8.74 12.78 -2.06
N ARG A 110 9.49 12.49 -3.14
CA ARG A 110 8.94 12.30 -4.49
C ARG A 110 9.55 11.10 -5.20
N LYS A 111 8.77 10.46 -6.07
CA LYS A 111 9.20 9.47 -7.06
C LYS A 111 8.67 9.89 -8.43
N ASP A 112 9.40 9.57 -9.50
CA ASP A 112 8.98 9.91 -10.87
C ASP A 112 7.77 9.08 -11.32
N PHE A 113 7.63 7.86 -10.78
CA PHE A 113 6.47 6.99 -10.96
C PHE A 113 6.10 6.35 -9.61
N PHE A 114 4.81 6.35 -9.28
CA PHE A 114 4.28 5.68 -8.08
C PHE A 114 2.78 5.42 -8.16
N ILE A 115 2.31 4.56 -7.26
CA ILE A 115 0.91 4.21 -7.08
C ILE A 115 0.37 4.91 -5.83
N ASP A 116 -0.76 5.60 -5.96
CA ASP A 116 -1.57 6.04 -4.83
C ASP A 116 -2.81 5.13 -4.69
N LEU A 117 -2.78 4.25 -3.69
CA LEU A 117 -3.87 3.32 -3.40
C LEU A 117 -4.92 3.99 -2.50
N ARG A 118 -6.12 4.20 -3.06
CA ARG A 118 -7.27 4.79 -2.35
C ARG A 118 -8.14 3.67 -1.78
N LEU A 119 -8.09 3.54 -0.46
CA LEU A 119 -8.94 2.66 0.34
C LEU A 119 -9.92 3.49 1.18
N PRO A 120 -11.13 2.99 1.44
CA PRO A 120 -12.01 3.56 2.44
C PRO A 120 -11.41 3.39 3.85
N TYR A 121 -11.91 4.17 4.81
CA TYR A 121 -11.53 4.03 6.22
C TYR A 121 -11.84 2.63 6.78
N SER A 122 -13.00 2.09 6.39
CA SER A 122 -13.43 0.74 6.73
C SER A 122 -14.41 0.20 5.70
N ALA A 123 -14.54 -1.12 5.67
CA ALA A 123 -15.44 -1.89 4.84
C ALA A 123 -16.38 -2.74 5.68
N VAL A 124 -17.62 -2.93 5.26
CA VAL A 124 -18.51 -3.93 5.90
C VAL A 124 -18.27 -5.29 5.27
N ARG A 125 -18.26 -6.35 6.08
CA ARG A 125 -18.15 -7.73 5.58
C ARG A 125 -19.23 -8.03 4.54
N GLY A 126 -18.83 -8.59 3.39
CA GLY A 126 -19.72 -8.95 2.29
C GLY A 126 -20.10 -7.80 1.35
N GLU A 127 -19.64 -6.58 1.60
CA GLU A 127 -19.88 -5.43 0.73
C GLU A 127 -18.99 -5.46 -0.52
N GLN A 128 -19.52 -5.08 -1.67
CA GLN A 128 -18.72 -4.92 -2.89
C GLN A 128 -18.12 -3.51 -2.94
N LEU A 129 -16.79 -3.43 -2.94
CA LEU A 129 -16.04 -2.17 -2.92
C LEU A 129 -15.24 -1.98 -4.21
N GLU A 130 -15.19 -0.73 -4.68
CA GLU A 130 -14.29 -0.31 -5.74
C GLU A 130 -13.07 0.40 -5.13
N VAL A 131 -11.95 -0.33 -5.03
CA VAL A 131 -10.65 0.23 -4.63
C VAL A 131 -9.96 0.80 -5.86
N LYS A 132 -9.30 1.96 -5.73
CA LYS A 132 -8.63 2.62 -6.86
C LYS A 132 -7.13 2.68 -6.65
N ALA A 133 -6.37 2.08 -7.56
CA ALA A 133 -4.95 2.34 -7.70
C ALA A 133 -4.75 3.48 -8.70
N ILE A 134 -4.20 4.58 -8.24
CA ILE A 134 -3.96 5.76 -9.06
C ILE A 134 -2.49 5.76 -9.46
N LEU A 135 -2.22 5.61 -10.75
CA LEU A 135 -0.88 5.63 -11.31
C LEU A 135 -0.49 7.07 -11.63
N HIS A 136 0.58 7.56 -11.02
CA HIS A 136 1.14 8.88 -11.31
C HIS A 136 2.39 8.73 -12.18
N ASN A 137 2.39 9.39 -13.35
CA ASN A 137 3.56 9.51 -14.20
C ASN A 137 4.05 10.96 -14.21
N TYR A 138 5.16 11.22 -13.51
CA TYR A 138 5.87 12.50 -13.53
C TYR A 138 7.07 12.52 -14.49
N THR A 139 7.22 11.50 -15.33
CA THR A 139 8.20 11.52 -16.42
C THR A 139 7.65 12.33 -17.61
N PRO A 140 8.54 12.89 -18.46
CA PRO A 140 8.15 13.64 -19.65
C PRO A 140 7.64 12.75 -20.80
N ASP A 141 7.76 11.43 -20.68
CA ASP A 141 7.42 10.47 -21.72
C ASP A 141 6.18 9.63 -21.32
N PRO A 142 5.37 9.16 -22.29
CA PRO A 142 4.31 8.21 -22.00
C PRO A 142 4.90 6.86 -21.60
N ILE A 143 4.33 6.24 -20.57
CA ILE A 143 4.77 4.94 -20.06
C ILE A 143 3.68 3.88 -20.23
N THR A 144 4.07 2.64 -20.44
CA THR A 144 3.18 1.48 -20.38
C THR A 144 3.48 0.73 -19.09
N VAL A 145 2.45 0.49 -18.28
CA VAL A 145 2.59 -0.02 -16.92
C VAL A 145 1.83 -1.33 -16.80
N ARG A 146 2.49 -2.38 -16.33
CA ARG A 146 1.82 -3.60 -15.84
C ARG A 146 1.44 -3.38 -14.38
N VAL A 147 0.16 -3.50 -14.05
CA VAL A 147 -0.37 -3.39 -12.69
C VAL A 147 -0.85 -4.75 -12.23
N ASP A 148 -0.35 -5.19 -11.08
CA ASP A 148 -0.62 -6.49 -10.48
C ASP A 148 -1.32 -6.29 -9.13
N LEU A 149 -2.53 -6.83 -8.98
CA LEU A 149 -3.20 -6.95 -7.68
C LEU A 149 -2.84 -8.30 -7.05
N LEU A 150 -2.35 -8.28 -5.81
CA LEU A 150 -2.01 -9.51 -5.10
C LEU A 150 -3.23 -10.08 -4.39
N GLU A 151 -3.30 -11.41 -4.33
CA GLU A 151 -4.35 -12.14 -3.62
C GLU A 151 -4.21 -11.98 -2.10
N GLU A 152 -5.37 -11.92 -1.44
CA GLU A 152 -5.50 -11.95 0.01
C GLU A 152 -6.59 -12.95 0.39
N GLU A 153 -6.32 -13.87 1.33
CA GLU A 153 -7.12 -15.08 1.57
C GLU A 153 -8.61 -14.78 1.85
N TYR A 154 -8.87 -13.68 2.57
CA TYR A 154 -10.20 -13.30 3.01
C TYR A 154 -10.79 -12.12 2.22
N VAL A 155 -10.19 -11.78 1.07
CA VAL A 155 -10.68 -10.74 0.17
C VAL A 155 -10.90 -11.36 -1.20
N CYS A 156 -12.18 -11.54 -1.57
CA CYS A 156 -12.52 -11.96 -2.91
C CYS A 156 -12.26 -10.80 -3.88
N SER A 157 -11.37 -11.00 -4.85
CA SER A 157 -11.00 -10.00 -5.84
C SER A 157 -10.80 -10.65 -7.21
N ALA A 158 -10.45 -9.86 -8.22
CA ALA A 158 -10.07 -10.38 -9.53
C ALA A 158 -8.74 -11.18 -9.50
N ALA A 159 -7.92 -11.00 -8.45
CA ALA A 159 -6.71 -11.81 -8.25
C ALA A 159 -7.10 -13.20 -7.70
N SER A 160 -6.53 -14.26 -8.27
CA SER A 160 -6.83 -15.64 -7.89
C SER A 160 -5.55 -16.47 -7.70
N LYS A 161 -5.64 -17.56 -6.93
CA LYS A 161 -4.54 -18.51 -6.67
C LYS A 161 -3.82 -19.03 -7.91
N HIS A 162 -4.51 -19.04 -9.04
CA HIS A 162 -4.03 -19.67 -10.28
C HIS A 162 -3.60 -18.67 -11.34
N ALA A 163 -3.94 -17.38 -11.18
CA ALA A 163 -3.53 -16.32 -12.10
C ALA A 163 -3.53 -14.97 -11.38
N ARG A 164 -2.36 -14.31 -11.38
CA ARG A 164 -2.23 -12.92 -10.96
C ARG A 164 -3.02 -12.06 -11.95
N TYR A 165 -3.95 -11.23 -11.44
CA TYR A 165 -4.65 -10.28 -12.30
C TYR A 165 -3.68 -9.17 -12.69
N HIS A 166 -3.21 -9.23 -13.94
CA HIS A 166 -2.34 -8.25 -14.53
C HIS A 166 -3.13 -7.39 -15.51
N GLN A 167 -2.93 -6.08 -15.46
CA GLN A 167 -3.52 -5.15 -16.42
C GLN A 167 -2.44 -4.22 -16.96
N GLU A 168 -2.31 -4.17 -18.29
CA GLU A 168 -1.46 -3.17 -18.94
C GLU A 168 -2.21 -1.86 -19.16
N VAL A 169 -1.58 -0.79 -18.72
CA VAL A 169 -2.17 0.55 -18.67
C VAL A 169 -1.16 1.55 -19.21
N ARG A 170 -1.49 2.19 -20.34
CA ARG A 170 -0.71 3.32 -20.87
C ARG A 170 -1.04 4.60 -20.10
N VAL A 171 -0.04 5.25 -19.52
CA VAL A 171 -0.16 6.53 -18.82
C VAL A 171 0.58 7.59 -19.62
N GLY A 172 -0.08 8.72 -19.90
CA GLY A 172 0.54 9.82 -20.64
C GLY A 172 1.65 10.52 -19.84
N PRO A 173 2.46 11.35 -20.49
CA PRO A 173 3.50 12.12 -19.82
C PRO A 173 2.90 13.15 -18.86
N GLN A 174 3.46 13.32 -17.66
CA GLN A 174 2.95 14.27 -16.64
C GLN A 174 1.44 14.10 -16.34
N THR A 175 0.92 12.88 -16.45
CA THR A 175 -0.50 12.59 -16.23
C THR A 175 -0.70 11.51 -15.18
N THR A 176 -1.97 11.32 -14.82
CA THR A 176 -2.40 10.33 -13.83
C THR A 176 -3.49 9.46 -14.44
N ARG A 177 -3.50 8.17 -14.13
CA ARG A 177 -4.53 7.24 -14.60
C ARG A 177 -5.01 6.35 -13.46
N SER A 178 -6.33 6.24 -13.30
CA SER A 178 -6.95 5.39 -12.28
C SER A 178 -7.21 3.99 -12.82
N VAL A 179 -6.87 2.97 -12.02
CA VAL A 179 -7.13 1.56 -12.25
C VAL A 179 -8.05 1.05 -11.13
N PRO A 180 -9.34 0.79 -11.42
CA PRO A 180 -10.28 0.32 -10.43
C PRO A 180 -10.17 -1.20 -10.24
N PHE A 181 -10.27 -1.65 -8.99
CA PHE A 181 -10.35 -3.05 -8.59
C PHE A 181 -11.61 -3.28 -7.76
N VAL A 182 -12.39 -4.28 -8.15
CA VAL A 182 -13.54 -4.72 -7.37
C VAL A 182 -13.07 -5.74 -6.33
N THR A 183 -13.38 -5.49 -5.06
CA THR A 183 -12.99 -6.34 -3.93
C THR A 183 -14.17 -6.54 -2.98
N ILE A 184 -14.29 -7.75 -2.43
CA ILE A 184 -15.35 -8.13 -1.49
C ILE A 184 -14.68 -8.78 -0.27
N PRO A 185 -14.65 -8.10 0.90
CA PRO A 185 -14.07 -8.67 2.11
C PRO A 185 -15.01 -9.71 2.71
N MET A 186 -14.51 -10.92 2.94
CA MET A 186 -15.30 -12.08 3.37
C MET A 186 -15.24 -12.33 4.89
N LYS A 187 -14.30 -11.71 5.59
CA LYS A 187 -14.07 -11.88 7.03
C LYS A 187 -13.84 -10.54 7.71
N GLU A 188 -14.13 -10.45 8.99
CA GLU A 188 -13.83 -9.28 9.82
C GLU A 188 -12.36 -9.27 10.23
N GLY A 189 -11.75 -8.08 10.34
CA GLY A 189 -10.34 -7.95 10.71
C GLY A 189 -9.60 -6.87 9.93
N GLN A 190 -8.28 -7.03 9.80
CA GLN A 190 -7.44 -6.20 8.95
C GLN A 190 -6.80 -7.09 7.88
N PHE A 191 -6.98 -6.72 6.61
CA PHE A 191 -6.49 -7.48 5.47
C PHE A 191 -5.64 -6.59 4.58
N SER A 192 -4.53 -7.12 4.07
CA SER A 192 -3.63 -6.38 3.20
C SER A 192 -4.23 -6.27 1.81
N ILE A 193 -4.32 -5.04 1.30
CA ILE A 193 -4.53 -4.79 -0.13
C ILE A 193 -3.19 -4.32 -0.68
N GLU A 194 -2.59 -5.15 -1.53
CA GLU A 194 -1.29 -4.89 -2.14
C GLU A 194 -1.40 -4.81 -3.66
N VAL A 195 -0.88 -3.71 -4.21
CA VAL A 195 -0.81 -3.46 -5.64
C VAL A 195 0.63 -3.17 -6.01
N LYS A 196 1.13 -3.85 -7.03
CA LYS A 196 2.47 -3.63 -7.60
C LYS A 196 2.35 -3.15 -9.03
N ALA A 197 3.29 -2.33 -9.46
CA ALA A 197 3.35 -1.86 -10.83
C ALA A 197 4.79 -1.75 -11.33
N ALA A 198 4.99 -2.22 -12.56
CA ALA A 198 6.25 -2.15 -13.28
C ALA A 198 6.05 -1.40 -14.60
N VAL A 199 6.97 -0.49 -14.93
CA VAL A 199 6.99 0.18 -16.22
C VAL A 199 7.73 -0.70 -17.24
N LYS A 200 7.18 -0.79 -18.45
CA LYS A 200 7.78 -1.54 -19.55
C LYS A 200 9.14 -0.95 -19.96
N ASP A 201 10.11 -1.81 -20.21
CA ASP A 201 11.47 -1.52 -20.66
C ASP A 201 12.19 -0.48 -19.77
N SER A 202 11.86 -0.45 -18.47
CA SER A 202 12.36 0.54 -17.52
C SER A 202 12.60 -0.07 -16.14
N SER A 203 13.46 0.56 -15.35
CA SER A 203 13.65 0.23 -13.93
C SER A 203 12.62 0.89 -13.01
N LEU A 204 11.72 1.73 -13.55
CA LEU A 204 10.68 2.40 -12.78
C LEU A 204 9.63 1.39 -12.30
N ASN A 205 9.46 1.32 -10.98
CA ASN A 205 8.49 0.45 -10.34
C ASN A 205 8.02 1.05 -9.01
N ASP A 206 6.85 0.59 -8.57
CA ASP A 206 6.33 0.89 -7.26
C ASP A 206 5.41 -0.22 -6.77
N GLY A 207 5.48 -0.51 -5.48
CA GLY A 207 4.52 -1.35 -4.79
C GLY A 207 3.91 -0.58 -3.63
N VAL A 208 2.64 -0.80 -3.36
CA VAL A 208 1.95 -0.22 -2.21
C VAL A 208 1.08 -1.27 -1.55
N MET A 209 1.25 -1.42 -0.24
CA MET A 209 0.43 -2.28 0.60
C MET A 209 -0.20 -1.44 1.70
N LYS A 210 -1.53 -1.52 1.82
CA LYS A 210 -2.29 -0.86 2.90
C LYS A 210 -3.26 -1.84 3.54
N MET A 211 -3.50 -1.68 4.84
CA MET A 211 -4.46 -2.50 5.58
C MET A 211 -5.89 -1.97 5.38
N LEU A 212 -6.77 -2.83 4.88
CA LEU A 212 -8.21 -2.60 4.84
C LEU A 212 -8.84 -3.11 6.15
N ARG A 213 -9.52 -2.21 6.87
CA ARG A 213 -10.26 -2.55 8.09
C ARG A 213 -11.66 -3.03 7.73
N VAL A 214 -11.98 -4.28 8.05
CA VAL A 214 -13.29 -4.89 7.84
C VAL A 214 -14.05 -5.01 9.15
N VAL A 215 -15.26 -4.48 9.19
CA VAL A 215 -16.15 -4.46 10.36
C VAL A 215 -17.38 -5.33 10.13
N PRO A 216 -18.01 -5.86 11.20
CA PRO A 216 -19.29 -6.54 11.10
C PRO A 216 -20.40 -5.58 10.67
N GLU A 217 -21.49 -6.14 10.16
CA GLU A 217 -22.73 -5.42 9.95
C GLU A 217 -23.40 -4.95 11.27
N GLY A 218 -24.25 -3.93 11.16
CA GLY A 218 -25.07 -3.44 12.27
C GLY A 218 -24.49 -2.20 12.98
N VAL A 219 -25.02 -1.92 14.18
CA VAL A 219 -24.68 -0.73 14.98
C VAL A 219 -23.96 -1.17 16.25
N LEU A 220 -22.79 -0.57 16.51
CA LEU A 220 -22.01 -0.84 17.72
C LEU A 220 -22.74 -0.30 18.97
N VAL A 221 -23.22 -1.20 19.82
CA VAL A 221 -23.80 -0.85 21.13
C VAL A 221 -22.79 -1.14 22.23
N LYS A 222 -22.42 -0.11 22.99
CA LYS A 222 -21.53 -0.23 24.16
C LYS A 222 -22.33 0.03 25.43
N GLN A 223 -22.26 -0.89 26.38
CA GLN A 223 -22.87 -0.73 27.71
C GLN A 223 -21.77 -0.68 28.77
N PRO A 224 -21.37 0.51 29.25
CA PRO A 224 -20.40 0.61 30.32
C PRO A 224 -21.05 0.15 31.64
N GLN A 225 -20.35 -0.69 32.39
CA GLN A 225 -20.75 -1.07 33.74
C GLN A 225 -19.75 -0.50 34.74
N ILE A 226 -20.27 0.16 35.77
CA ILE A 226 -19.48 0.68 36.89
C ILE A 226 -19.85 -0.16 38.10
N ILE A 227 -18.89 -0.93 38.61
CA ILE A 227 -19.05 -1.72 39.83
C ILE A 227 -18.15 -1.08 40.88
N THR A 228 -18.76 -0.59 41.95
CA THR A 228 -18.03 -0.11 43.13
C THR A 228 -17.67 -1.31 43.99
N LEU A 229 -16.38 -1.48 44.28
CA LEU A 229 -15.88 -2.49 45.19
C LEU A 229 -15.69 -1.84 46.56
N ASP A 230 -16.45 -2.28 47.56
CA ASP A 230 -16.32 -1.87 48.96
C ASP A 230 -15.89 -3.11 49.78
N PRO A 231 -14.64 -3.14 50.31
CA PRO A 231 -14.03 -4.33 50.92
C PRO A 231 -14.51 -4.68 52.34
#